data_AF-A0A844B1N8-F1
#
_entry.id   AF-A0A844B1N8-F1
#
_cell.length_a   1.000
_cell.length_b   1.000
_cell.length_c   1.000
_cell.angle_alpha   90.00
_cell.angle_beta   90.00
_cell.angle_gamma   90.00
#
_symmetry.space_group_name_H-M   'P 1'
#
loop_
_entity.id
_entity.type
_entity.pdbx_description
1 polymer ?
#
loop_
_entity_poly.entity_id
_entity_poly.type
_entity_poly.pdbx_seq_one_letter_code
_entity_poly.pdbx_strand_id
1 'polypeptide(L)'
;MPGPDNTILNLPAPQSTTAWLNSFDLTKVKDSMMLTALTFLFFGNAVAESVRTQTKTITDLSDKMVEANSLMATLNLALSQTAMTDSVEGYLALPPFATKEAAQDYTRRYIAAGATTDVSESNSVAKNLGFNQTGPNSTWRIYTYRTGATKLNDNLQLSINNYSSLSQQSQLVMQQMNTRLGAAMDYVTAGIEKWGKLLQSFVDNLRR
;
A
#
# COMPACT_ATOMS: atom_id res chain seq x y z
N MET A 1 27.38 14.47 24.07
CA MET A 1 28.58 13.78 24.56
C MET A 1 28.85 12.61 23.63
N PRO A 2 30.00 12.54 22.95
CA PRO A 2 30.35 11.38 22.12
C PRO A 2 30.69 10.20 23.04
N GLY A 3 30.10 9.03 22.78
CA GLY A 3 30.40 7.79 23.51
C GLY A 3 31.78 7.23 23.14
N PRO A 4 32.37 6.36 23.97
CA PRO A 4 33.74 5.90 23.81
C PRO A 4 33.90 5.02 22.56
N ASP A 5 34.87 5.38 21.72
CA ASP A 5 35.34 4.59 20.59
C ASP A 5 35.90 3.25 21.08
N ASN A 6 35.23 2.16 20.71
CA ASN A 6 35.65 0.80 21.06
C ASN A 6 36.73 0.34 20.07
N THR A 7 37.97 0.74 20.36
CA THR A 7 39.19 0.56 19.55
C THR A 7 39.66 -0.90 19.37
N ILE A 8 38.94 -1.90 19.88
CA ILE A 8 39.31 -3.33 19.78
C ILE A 8 38.80 -3.95 18.47
N LEU A 9 37.80 -3.37 17.79
CA LEU A 9 37.21 -3.95 16.58
C LEU A 9 37.26 -3.08 15.32
N ASN A 10 37.66 -1.80 15.43
CA ASN A 10 37.71 -0.83 14.32
C ASN A 10 36.47 -0.91 13.38
N LEU A 11 35.29 -1.07 13.97
CA LEU A 11 34.03 -1.06 13.25
C LEU A 11 33.43 0.35 13.40
N PRO A 12 33.18 1.08 12.29
CA PRO A 12 32.57 2.41 12.38
C PRO A 12 31.23 2.32 13.10
N ALA A 13 30.96 3.25 14.01
CA ALA A 13 29.67 3.34 14.69
C ALA A 13 28.57 3.54 13.63
N PRO A 14 27.68 2.57 13.43
CA PRO A 14 26.70 2.65 12.35
C PRO A 14 25.64 3.71 12.66
N GLN A 15 25.29 4.53 11.67
CA GLN A 15 24.25 5.56 11.81
C GLN A 15 22.82 5.01 11.88
N SER A 16 22.63 3.72 11.56
CA SER A 16 21.39 2.96 11.74
C SER A 16 21.67 1.45 11.74
N THR A 17 20.76 0.65 12.32
CA THR A 17 20.84 -0.83 12.29
C THR A 17 20.95 -1.37 10.87
N THR A 18 20.24 -0.75 9.91
CA THR A 18 20.29 -1.13 8.49
C THR A 18 21.66 -0.84 7.86
N ALA A 19 22.26 0.31 8.16
CA ALA A 19 23.59 0.66 7.68
C ALA A 19 24.66 -0.27 8.27
N TRP A 20 24.52 -0.62 9.55
CA TRP A 20 25.37 -1.61 10.20
C TRP A 20 25.30 -2.97 9.49
N LEU A 21 24.09 -3.50 9.32
CA LEU A 21 23.85 -4.78 8.67
C LEU A 21 24.41 -4.80 7.24
N ASN A 22 24.16 -3.75 6.45
CA ASN A 22 24.65 -3.69 5.07
C ASN A 22 26.18 -3.59 4.96
N SER A 23 26.86 -3.11 6.01
CA SER A 23 28.33 -3.02 6.07
C SER A 23 29.00 -4.29 6.62
N PHE A 24 28.21 -5.24 7.13
CA PHE A 24 28.73 -6.39 7.87
C PHE A 24 28.94 -7.60 6.96
N ASP A 25 30.15 -8.15 6.95
CA ASP A 25 30.53 -9.32 6.16
C ASP A 25 30.42 -10.60 6.99
N LEU A 26 29.37 -11.38 6.75
CA LEU A 26 29.09 -12.64 7.44
C LEU A 26 30.19 -13.70 7.24
N THR A 27 30.97 -13.63 6.16
CA THR A 27 32.03 -14.63 5.87
C THR A 27 33.22 -14.51 6.82
N LYS A 28 33.35 -13.37 7.52
CA LYS A 28 34.42 -13.11 8.49
C LYS A 28 34.09 -13.59 9.89
N VAL A 29 32.87 -14.06 10.13
CA VAL A 29 32.43 -14.57 11.45
C VAL A 29 32.84 -16.02 11.59
N LYS A 30 33.83 -16.28 12.45
CA LYS A 30 34.37 -17.63 12.71
C LYS A 30 33.59 -18.41 13.76
N ASP A 31 32.90 -17.71 14.66
CA ASP A 31 32.06 -18.34 15.66
C ASP A 31 30.71 -18.75 15.04
N SER A 32 30.45 -20.05 14.98
CA SER A 32 29.26 -20.62 14.34
C SER A 32 27.96 -20.17 14.99
N MET A 33 27.98 -19.87 16.30
CA MET A 33 26.81 -19.47 17.06
C MET A 33 26.51 -17.98 16.82
N MET A 34 27.54 -17.14 16.78
CA MET A 34 27.45 -15.74 16.36
C MET A 34 26.99 -15.63 14.90
N LEU A 35 27.51 -16.49 14.00
CA LEU A 35 27.08 -16.52 12.60
C LEU A 35 25.58 -16.86 12.49
N THR A 36 25.11 -17.82 13.28
CA THR A 36 23.69 -18.20 13.32
C THR A 36 22.81 -17.04 13.82
N ALA A 37 23.19 -16.40 14.92
CA ALA A 37 22.44 -15.26 15.47
C ALA A 37 22.38 -14.08 14.50
N LEU A 38 23.49 -13.75 13.83
CA LEU A 38 23.53 -12.71 12.81
C LEU A 38 22.66 -13.08 11.60
N THR A 39 22.70 -14.32 11.14
CA THR A 39 21.86 -14.79 10.03
C THR A 39 20.37 -14.58 10.34
N PHE A 40 19.91 -14.91 11.55
CA PHE A 40 18.54 -14.65 11.97
C PHE A 40 18.23 -13.16 12.12
N LEU A 41 19.19 -12.33 12.52
CA LEU A 41 19.02 -10.87 12.56
C LEU A 41 18.85 -10.27 11.15
N PHE A 42 19.68 -10.68 10.18
CA PHE A 42 19.53 -10.28 8.77
C PHE A 42 18.19 -10.74 8.19
N PHE A 43 17.77 -11.97 8.50
CA PHE A 43 16.47 -12.49 8.11
C PHE A 43 15.31 -11.69 8.75
N GLY A 44 15.38 -11.39 10.05
CA GLY A 44 14.40 -10.56 10.74
C GLY A 44 14.27 -9.16 10.12
N ASN A 45 15.40 -8.54 9.75
CA ASN A 45 15.40 -7.25 9.07
C ASN A 45 14.75 -7.32 7.68
N ALA A 46 15.03 -8.37 6.89
CA ALA A 46 14.39 -8.57 5.59
C ALA A 46 12.87 -8.79 5.72
N VAL A 47 12.44 -9.55 6.73
CA VAL A 47 11.01 -9.74 7.03
C VAL A 47 10.35 -8.43 7.46
N ALA A 48 11.01 -7.61 8.28
CA ALA A 48 10.49 -6.31 8.71
C ALA A 48 10.25 -5.35 7.54
N GLU A 49 11.16 -5.29 6.57
CA GLU A 49 10.97 -4.48 5.34
C GLU A 49 9.81 -5.00 4.49
N SER A 50 9.68 -6.32 4.40
CA SER A 50 8.54 -6.94 3.73
C SER A 50 7.20 -6.62 4.42
N VAL A 51 7.16 -6.63 5.75
CA VAL A 51 5.97 -6.22 6.53
C VAL A 51 5.63 -4.76 6.26
N ARG A 52 6.63 -3.86 6.26
CA ARG A 52 6.44 -2.44 5.94
C ARG A 52 5.82 -2.24 4.56
N THR A 53 6.34 -2.94 3.55
CA THR A 53 5.81 -2.90 2.17
C THR A 53 4.38 -3.44 2.10
N GLN A 54 4.10 -4.52 2.82
CA GLN A 54 2.77 -5.12 2.87
C GLN A 54 1.75 -4.22 3.56
N THR A 55 2.13 -3.54 4.64
CA THR A 55 1.28 -2.53 5.32
C THR A 55 0.91 -1.41 4.36
N LYS A 56 1.88 -0.86 3.63
CA LYS A 56 1.60 0.16 2.61
C LYS A 56 0.61 -0.35 1.56
N THR A 57 0.80 -1.59 1.10
CA THR A 57 -0.09 -2.22 0.11
C THR A 57 -1.53 -2.32 0.62
N ILE A 58 -1.73 -2.71 1.89
CA ILE A 58 -3.07 -2.79 2.49
C ILE A 58 -3.70 -1.39 2.60
N THR A 59 -2.94 -0.39 3.02
CA THR A 59 -3.41 1.01 3.06
C THR A 59 -3.83 1.48 1.67
N ASP A 60 -2.98 1.29 0.66
CA ASP A 60 -3.27 1.68 -0.73
C ASP A 60 -4.55 1.00 -1.27
N LEU A 61 -4.77 -0.28 -0.94
CA LEU A 61 -5.99 -1.01 -1.33
C LEU A 61 -7.23 -0.48 -0.60
N SER A 62 -7.10 -0.14 0.67
CA SER A 62 -8.17 0.46 1.47
C SER A 62 -8.59 1.81 0.88
N ASP A 63 -7.62 2.67 0.56
CA ASP A 63 -7.86 4.00 -0.01
C ASP A 63 -8.55 3.89 -1.37
N LYS A 64 -8.09 2.97 -2.24
CA LYS A 64 -8.75 2.68 -3.53
C LYS A 64 -10.18 2.19 -3.36
N MET A 65 -10.46 1.38 -2.35
CA MET A 65 -11.80 0.88 -2.06
C MET A 65 -12.73 2.01 -1.56
N VAL A 66 -12.23 2.90 -0.69
CA VAL A 66 -12.98 4.08 -0.24
C VAL A 66 -13.30 5.00 -1.41
N GLU A 67 -12.31 5.27 -2.26
CA GLU A 67 -12.47 6.08 -3.46
C GLU A 67 -13.51 5.48 -4.42
N ALA A 68 -13.42 4.19 -4.75
CA ALA A 68 -14.39 3.52 -5.61
C ALA A 68 -15.82 3.55 -5.03
N ASN A 69 -15.97 3.37 -3.71
CA ASN A 69 -17.27 3.50 -3.03
C ASN A 69 -17.81 4.92 -3.10
N SER A 70 -16.95 5.94 -2.94
CA SER A 70 -17.37 7.34 -3.05
C SER A 70 -17.87 7.66 -4.46
N LEU A 71 -17.15 7.22 -5.50
CA LEU A 71 -17.55 7.42 -6.90
C LEU A 71 -18.85 6.66 -7.23
N MET A 72 -19.03 5.47 -6.66
CA MET A 72 -20.25 4.69 -6.79
C MET A 72 -21.44 5.38 -6.12
N ALA A 73 -21.25 5.96 -4.94
CA ALA A 73 -22.29 6.74 -4.26
C ALA A 73 -22.70 7.97 -5.09
N THR A 74 -21.73 8.70 -5.66
CA THR A 74 -22.01 9.82 -6.57
C THR A 74 -22.79 9.38 -7.81
N LEU A 75 -22.41 8.24 -8.39
CA LEU A 75 -23.11 7.66 -9.53
C LEU A 75 -24.56 7.27 -9.20
N ASN A 76 -24.78 6.65 -8.04
CA ASN A 76 -26.11 6.27 -7.56
C ASN A 76 -26.99 7.50 -7.30
N LEU A 77 -26.41 8.59 -6.76
CA LEU A 77 -27.12 9.85 -6.60
C LEU A 77 -27.56 10.40 -7.97
N ALA A 78 -26.68 10.42 -8.97
CA ALA A 78 -27.04 10.85 -10.31
C ALA A 78 -28.16 10.01 -10.93
N LEU A 79 -28.08 8.67 -10.80
CA LEU A 79 -29.13 7.74 -11.22
C LEU A 79 -30.48 7.99 -10.54
N SER A 80 -30.46 8.44 -9.29
CA SER A 80 -31.68 8.74 -8.52
C SER A 80 -32.28 10.13 -8.79
N GLN A 81 -31.45 11.11 -9.17
CA GLN A 81 -31.85 12.53 -9.24
C GLN A 81 -32.26 13.01 -10.64
N THR A 82 -31.89 12.29 -11.70
CA THR A 82 -32.12 12.74 -13.08
C THR A 82 -33.11 11.85 -13.82
N ALA A 83 -33.86 12.45 -14.75
CA ALA A 83 -34.58 11.75 -15.82
C ALA A 83 -33.61 11.10 -16.83
N MET A 84 -32.50 10.53 -16.34
CA MET A 84 -31.48 9.88 -17.13
C MET A 84 -32.11 8.67 -17.82
N THR A 85 -32.00 8.63 -19.14
CA THR A 85 -32.44 7.51 -19.96
C THR A 85 -31.26 7.05 -20.80
N ASP A 86 -31.50 6.10 -21.69
CA ASP A 86 -30.48 5.69 -22.66
C ASP A 86 -30.23 6.77 -23.73
N SER A 87 -31.03 7.83 -23.78
CA SER A 87 -30.88 8.95 -24.72
C SER A 87 -30.76 10.33 -24.04
N VAL A 88 -31.02 10.39 -22.73
CA VAL A 88 -30.94 11.62 -21.92
C VAL A 88 -29.80 11.47 -20.94
N GLU A 89 -28.83 12.37 -21.04
CA GLU A 89 -27.67 12.40 -20.16
C GLU A 89 -28.06 12.77 -18.72
N GLY A 90 -27.38 12.18 -17.74
CA GLY A 90 -27.40 12.62 -16.36
C GLY A 90 -26.00 13.00 -15.89
N TYR A 91 -25.93 14.02 -15.04
CA TYR A 91 -24.67 14.60 -14.59
C TYR A 91 -24.24 14.00 -13.25
N LEU A 92 -22.97 13.59 -13.16
CA LEU A 92 -22.43 12.87 -12.01
C LEU A 92 -21.97 13.81 -10.89
N ALA A 93 -21.27 14.89 -11.23
CA ALA A 93 -20.76 15.84 -10.26
C ALA A 93 -21.60 17.11 -10.23
N LEU A 94 -22.11 17.45 -9.05
CA LEU A 94 -22.80 18.71 -8.77
C LEU A 94 -22.15 19.36 -7.55
N PRO A 95 -21.72 20.64 -7.64
CA PRO A 95 -21.88 21.58 -8.75
C PRO A 95 -20.92 21.32 -9.95
N PRO A 96 -21.14 22.00 -11.10
CA PRO A 96 -20.25 21.92 -12.27
C PRO A 96 -18.82 22.40 -11.96
N PHE A 97 -17.86 21.92 -12.73
CA PHE A 97 -16.46 22.33 -12.63
C PHE A 97 -16.20 23.66 -13.34
N ALA A 98 -15.35 24.50 -12.74
CA ALA A 98 -14.94 25.78 -13.33
C ALA A 98 -13.97 25.60 -14.50
N THR A 99 -13.16 24.54 -14.50
CA THR A 99 -12.13 24.28 -15.52
C THR A 99 -12.29 22.91 -16.17
N LYS A 100 -11.78 22.78 -17.40
CA LYS A 100 -11.74 21.52 -18.13
C LYS A 100 -10.89 20.50 -17.40
N GLU A 101 -9.75 20.95 -16.88
CA GLU A 101 -8.75 20.13 -16.19
C GLU A 101 -9.35 19.47 -14.96
N ALA A 102 -10.19 20.19 -14.20
CA ALA A 102 -10.87 19.63 -13.04
C ALA A 102 -11.89 18.54 -13.43
N ALA A 103 -12.65 18.74 -14.51
CA ALA A 103 -13.57 17.72 -15.02
C ALA A 103 -12.81 16.49 -15.57
N GLN A 104 -11.68 16.70 -16.23
CA GLN A 104 -10.83 15.61 -16.71
C GLN A 104 -10.19 14.84 -15.56
N ASP A 105 -9.71 15.53 -14.53
CA ASP A 105 -9.14 14.90 -13.35
C ASP A 105 -10.17 14.03 -12.63
N TYR A 106 -11.39 14.54 -12.45
CA TYR A 106 -12.48 13.75 -11.88
C TYR A 106 -12.89 12.57 -12.77
N THR A 107 -12.86 12.72 -14.09
CA THR A 107 -13.07 11.61 -15.03
C THR A 107 -11.97 10.54 -14.91
N ARG A 108 -10.70 10.96 -14.72
CA ARG A 108 -9.58 10.05 -14.48
C ARG A 108 -9.73 9.26 -13.19
N ARG A 109 -10.40 9.80 -12.16
CA ARG A 109 -10.70 9.05 -10.94
C ARG A 109 -11.59 7.83 -11.23
N TYR A 110 -12.64 7.97 -12.05
CA TYR A 110 -13.45 6.83 -12.50
C TYR A 110 -12.62 5.81 -13.29
N ILE A 111 -11.75 6.26 -14.19
CA ILE A 111 -10.85 5.36 -14.93
C ILE A 111 -9.91 4.62 -13.98
N ALA A 112 -9.27 5.34 -13.05
CA ALA A 112 -8.31 4.78 -12.09
C ALA A 112 -8.97 3.82 -11.09
N ALA A 113 -10.24 4.04 -10.75
CA ALA A 113 -11.05 3.12 -9.96
C ALA A 113 -11.49 1.88 -10.76
N GLY A 114 -11.17 1.79 -12.06
CA GLY A 114 -11.52 0.67 -12.93
C GLY A 114 -12.95 0.73 -13.49
N ALA A 115 -13.62 1.88 -13.41
CA ALA A 115 -15.02 2.00 -13.83
C ALA A 115 -15.19 1.90 -15.35
N THR A 116 -14.27 2.47 -16.14
CA THR A 116 -14.30 2.41 -17.61
C THR A 116 -12.96 2.89 -18.21
N THR A 117 -12.63 2.44 -19.42
CA THR A 117 -11.64 3.09 -20.30
C THR A 117 -12.30 3.81 -21.47
N ASP A 118 -13.62 3.65 -21.60
CA ASP A 118 -14.44 4.20 -22.67
C ASP A 118 -14.96 5.59 -22.22
N VAL A 119 -14.29 6.63 -22.70
CA VAL A 119 -14.52 8.05 -22.33
C VAL A 119 -14.57 8.94 -23.57
N SER A 120 -15.40 10.00 -23.56
CA SER A 120 -15.38 11.04 -24.61
C SER A 120 -15.57 12.47 -24.12
N GLU A 121 -15.02 13.43 -24.89
CA GLU A 121 -15.15 14.87 -24.65
C GLU A 121 -16.40 15.48 -25.34
N SER A 122 -17.12 14.71 -26.16
CA SER A 122 -18.29 15.16 -26.92
C SER A 122 -19.50 14.28 -26.61
N ASN A 123 -20.70 14.85 -26.49
CA ASN A 123 -21.96 14.13 -26.23
C ASN A 123 -22.16 12.95 -27.18
N SER A 124 -21.73 11.77 -26.73
CA SER A 124 -21.82 10.53 -27.48
C SER A 124 -22.53 9.50 -26.63
N VAL A 125 -23.70 9.07 -27.08
CA VAL A 125 -24.49 8.00 -26.47
C VAL A 125 -23.74 6.67 -26.47
N ALA A 126 -22.76 6.51 -27.35
CA ALA A 126 -21.95 5.29 -27.46
C ALA A 126 -20.92 5.13 -26.34
N LYS A 127 -20.74 6.15 -25.48
CA LYS A 127 -19.67 6.18 -24.49
C LYS A 127 -20.18 6.06 -23.06
N ASN A 128 -19.46 5.31 -22.23
CA ASN A 128 -19.88 5.04 -20.85
C ASN A 128 -19.77 6.27 -19.95
N LEU A 129 -18.80 7.15 -20.23
CA LEU A 129 -18.53 8.36 -19.46
C LEU A 129 -18.11 9.48 -20.41
N GLY A 130 -18.55 10.70 -20.14
CA GLY A 130 -18.08 11.85 -20.89
C GLY A 130 -18.02 13.11 -20.06
N PHE A 131 -17.37 14.13 -20.61
CA PHE A 131 -17.36 15.46 -20.02
C PHE A 131 -17.51 16.49 -21.14
N ASN A 132 -18.33 17.51 -20.89
CA ASN A 132 -18.67 18.53 -21.87
C ASN A 132 -18.74 19.89 -21.19
N GLN A 133 -18.69 20.94 -22.00
CA GLN A 133 -18.95 22.30 -21.56
C GLN A 133 -20.44 22.60 -21.71
N THR A 134 -21.08 23.14 -20.66
CA THR A 134 -22.52 23.39 -20.62
C THR A 134 -22.84 24.77 -20.05
N GLY A 135 -23.94 25.35 -20.53
CA GLY A 135 -24.52 26.58 -20.01
C GLY A 135 -23.82 27.89 -20.42
N PRO A 136 -24.42 29.04 -20.08
CA PRO A 136 -23.94 30.37 -20.50
C PRO A 136 -22.59 30.77 -19.89
N ASN A 137 -22.26 30.20 -18.72
CA ASN A 137 -21.01 30.46 -18.01
C ASN A 137 -19.87 29.51 -18.40
N SER A 138 -20.06 28.70 -19.46
CA SER A 138 -18.98 27.85 -19.99
C SER A 138 -18.40 26.87 -18.96
N THR A 139 -19.24 26.30 -18.08
CA THR A 139 -18.80 25.38 -17.03
C THR A 139 -18.72 23.95 -17.52
N TRP A 140 -17.82 23.16 -16.95
CA TRP A 140 -17.59 21.77 -17.35
C TRP A 140 -18.40 20.82 -16.49
N ARG A 141 -19.04 19.84 -17.13
CA ARG A 141 -19.81 18.80 -16.46
C ARG A 141 -19.34 17.43 -16.91
N ILE A 142 -19.56 16.46 -16.05
CA ILE A 142 -19.33 15.05 -16.33
C ILE A 142 -20.68 14.39 -16.42
N TYR A 143 -20.91 13.70 -17.53
CA TYR A 143 -22.19 13.11 -17.88
C TYR A 143 -22.03 11.63 -18.22
N THR A 144 -23.14 10.92 -18.13
CA THR A 144 -23.29 9.55 -18.60
C THR A 144 -24.74 9.32 -19.00
N TYR A 145 -25.00 8.26 -19.76
CA TYR A 145 -26.34 7.77 -20.06
C TYR A 145 -26.67 6.60 -19.17
N ARG A 146 -27.95 6.21 -19.06
CA ARG A 146 -28.39 5.13 -18.16
C ARG A 146 -27.60 3.83 -18.37
N THR A 147 -27.47 3.37 -19.62
CA THR A 147 -26.64 2.19 -19.96
C THR A 147 -25.17 2.35 -19.54
N GLY A 148 -24.59 3.55 -19.73
CA GLY A 148 -23.21 3.85 -19.31
C GLY A 148 -23.05 3.83 -17.79
N ALA A 149 -24.01 4.43 -17.07
CA ALA A 149 -24.06 4.46 -15.62
C ALA A 149 -24.18 3.06 -15.01
N THR A 150 -25.03 2.19 -15.57
CA THR A 150 -25.11 0.79 -15.11
C THR A 150 -23.76 0.08 -15.26
N LYS A 151 -23.11 0.20 -16.42
CA LYS A 151 -21.77 -0.39 -16.64
C LYS A 151 -20.71 0.18 -15.70
N LEU A 152 -20.70 1.51 -15.49
CA LEU A 152 -19.81 2.15 -14.53
C LEU A 152 -20.01 1.59 -13.12
N ASN A 153 -21.26 1.38 -12.71
CA ASN A 153 -21.61 0.84 -11.40
C ASN A 153 -21.13 -0.61 -11.25
N ASP A 154 -21.44 -1.46 -12.24
CA ASP A 154 -21.02 -2.87 -12.26
C ASP A 154 -19.49 -3.01 -12.18
N ASN A 155 -18.77 -2.18 -12.94
CA ASN A 155 -17.30 -2.18 -12.94
C ASN A 155 -16.72 -1.66 -11.62
N LEU A 156 -17.30 -0.60 -11.03
CA LEU A 156 -16.89 -0.11 -9.71
C LEU A 156 -17.11 -1.17 -8.63
N GLN A 157 -18.25 -1.87 -8.67
CA GLN A 157 -18.56 -2.97 -7.77
C GLN A 157 -17.55 -4.11 -7.93
N LEU A 158 -17.19 -4.48 -9.16
CA LEU A 158 -16.15 -5.47 -9.44
C LEU A 158 -14.79 -5.03 -8.87
N SER A 159 -14.39 -3.77 -9.08
CA SER A 159 -13.16 -3.22 -8.49
C SER A 159 -13.16 -3.28 -6.97
N ILE A 160 -14.26 -2.90 -6.31
CA ILE A 160 -14.41 -2.98 -4.85
C ILE A 160 -14.25 -4.42 -4.37
N ASN A 161 -14.89 -5.38 -5.03
CA ASN A 161 -14.76 -6.80 -4.70
C ASN A 161 -13.32 -7.29 -4.85
N ASN A 162 -12.63 -6.88 -5.92
CA ASN A 162 -11.23 -7.21 -6.16
C ASN A 162 -10.31 -6.61 -5.08
N TYR A 163 -10.50 -5.33 -4.72
CA TYR A 163 -9.71 -4.69 -3.65
C TYR A 163 -9.94 -5.36 -2.30
N SER A 164 -11.18 -5.74 -1.98
CA SER A 164 -11.52 -6.48 -0.77
C SER A 164 -10.81 -7.84 -0.73
N SER A 165 -10.87 -8.61 -1.83
CA SER A 165 -10.19 -9.90 -1.95
C SER A 165 -8.67 -9.78 -1.81
N LEU A 166 -8.05 -8.81 -2.49
CA LEU A 166 -6.61 -8.54 -2.39
C LEU A 166 -6.19 -8.09 -0.98
N SER A 167 -7.04 -7.32 -0.29
CA SER A 167 -6.81 -6.91 1.09
C SER A 167 -6.82 -8.12 2.04
N GLN A 168 -7.77 -9.04 1.89
CA GLN A 168 -7.82 -10.28 2.67
C GLN A 168 -6.58 -11.15 2.42
N GLN A 169 -6.18 -11.33 1.16
CA GLN A 169 -4.97 -12.06 0.81
C GLN A 169 -3.72 -11.41 1.44
N SER A 170 -3.63 -10.09 1.37
CA SER A 170 -2.53 -9.31 1.95
C SER A 170 -2.47 -9.44 3.48
N GLN A 171 -3.61 -9.51 4.16
CA GLN A 171 -3.67 -9.74 5.60
C GLN A 171 -3.17 -11.14 5.98
N LEU A 172 -3.51 -12.18 5.20
CA LEU A 172 -2.99 -13.53 5.42
C LEU A 172 -1.47 -13.59 5.26
N VAL A 173 -0.94 -12.93 4.22
CA VAL A 173 0.50 -12.80 4.00
C VAL A 173 1.17 -12.10 5.20
N MET A 174 0.56 -11.02 5.69
CA MET A 174 1.06 -10.28 6.86
C MET A 174 1.07 -11.14 8.13
N GLN A 175 0.05 -11.96 8.38
CA GLN A 175 0.02 -12.88 9.52
C GLN A 175 1.15 -13.92 9.44
N GLN A 176 1.40 -14.48 8.25
CA GLN A 176 2.50 -15.40 8.03
C GLN A 176 3.86 -14.73 8.22
N MET A 177 4.04 -13.50 7.73
CA MET A 177 5.27 -12.72 7.93
C MET A 177 5.51 -12.40 9.40
N ASN A 178 4.49 -11.98 10.15
CA ASN A 178 4.60 -11.73 11.59
C ASN A 178 4.96 -13.00 12.38
N THR A 179 4.40 -14.14 12.01
CA THR A 179 4.76 -15.44 12.62
C THR A 179 6.24 -15.77 12.38
N ARG A 180 6.72 -15.56 11.15
CA ARG A 180 8.14 -15.79 10.80
C ARG A 180 9.08 -14.80 11.51
N LEU A 181 8.66 -13.55 11.65
CA LEU A 181 9.41 -12.53 12.37
C LEU A 181 9.53 -12.89 13.86
N GLY A 182 8.42 -13.28 14.50
CA GLY A 182 8.42 -13.72 15.90
C GLY A 182 9.37 -14.90 16.12
N ALA A 183 9.25 -15.94 15.29
CA ALA A 183 10.15 -17.09 15.35
C ALA A 183 11.62 -16.70 15.19
N ALA A 184 11.94 -15.83 14.22
CA ALA A 184 13.31 -15.35 14.02
C ALA A 184 13.84 -14.59 15.26
N MET A 185 13.03 -13.74 15.88
CA MET A 185 13.40 -13.00 17.08
C MET A 185 13.58 -13.91 18.31
N ASP A 186 12.77 -14.96 18.43
CA ASP A 186 12.94 -15.98 19.48
C ASP A 186 14.29 -16.70 19.32
N TYR A 187 14.66 -17.07 18.09
CA TYR A 187 15.97 -17.67 17.81
C TYR A 187 17.14 -16.73 18.10
N VAL A 188 17.02 -15.45 17.75
CA VAL A 188 18.04 -14.44 18.09
C VAL A 188 18.18 -14.32 19.61
N THR A 189 17.07 -14.21 20.33
CA THR A 189 17.05 -14.04 21.79
C THR A 189 17.63 -15.25 22.50
N ALA A 190 17.20 -16.46 22.14
CA ALA A 190 17.74 -17.70 22.69
C ALA A 190 19.24 -17.86 22.40
N GLY A 191 19.68 -17.44 21.20
CA GLY A 191 21.09 -17.40 20.84
C GLY A 191 21.90 -16.50 21.77
N ILE A 192 21.42 -15.26 22.00
CA ILE A 192 22.07 -14.27 22.87
C ILE A 192 22.14 -14.79 24.31
N GLU A 193 21.04 -15.30 24.87
CA GLU A 193 21.00 -15.81 26.25
C GLU A 193 21.99 -16.95 26.48
N LYS A 194 22.05 -17.91 25.55
CA LYS A 194 22.95 -19.05 25.64
C LYS A 194 24.41 -18.61 25.52
N TRP A 195 24.71 -17.62 24.67
CA TRP A 195 26.05 -17.03 24.55
C TRP A 195 26.47 -16.31 25.84
N GLY A 196 25.55 -15.55 26.45
CA GLY A 196 25.78 -14.89 27.74
C GLY A 196 26.09 -15.89 28.87
N LYS A 197 25.36 -17.02 28.93
CA LYS A 197 25.64 -18.09 29.90
C LYS A 197 27.03 -18.73 29.70
N LEU A 198 27.46 -18.94 28.45
CA LEU A 198 28.79 -19.48 28.15
C LEU A 198 29.90 -18.52 28.56
N LEU A 199 29.76 -17.23 28.26
CA LEU A 199 30.72 -16.21 28.70
C LEU A 199 30.81 -16.13 30.22
N GLN A 200 29.68 -16.16 30.92
CA GLN A 200 29.65 -16.14 32.37
C GLN A 200 30.39 -17.37 32.94
N SER A 201 30.12 -18.57 32.41
CA SER A 201 30.83 -19.79 32.82
C SER A 201 32.34 -19.73 32.56
N PHE A 202 32.76 -19.09 31.47
CA PHE A 202 34.19 -18.92 31.15
C PHE A 202 34.86 -17.95 32.14
N VAL A 203 34.22 -16.81 32.41
CA VAL A 203 34.69 -15.84 33.41
C VAL A 203 34.77 -16.47 34.80
N ASP A 204 33.76 -17.26 35.19
CA ASP A 204 33.73 -17.93 36.49
C ASP A 204 34.82 -19.00 36.62
N ASN A 205 35.15 -19.70 35.53
CA ASN A 205 36.27 -20.65 35.50
C ASN A 205 37.64 -19.97 35.54
N LEU A 206 37.79 -18.77 34.97
CA LEU A 206 39.03 -17.99 35.04
C LEU A 206 39.25 -17.32 36.41
N ARG A 207 38.19 -17.17 37.21
CA ARG A 207 38.25 -16.61 38.57
C ARG A 207 38.63 -17.64 39.64
N ARG A 208 38.69 -18.93 39.29
CA ARG A 208 39.13 -20.02 40.15
C ARG A 208 40.61 -20.31 39.94
#